data_AF-A0A661XN63-F1
#
_entry.id   AF-A0A661XN63-F1
#
_cell.length_a   1.000
_cell.length_b   1.000
_cell.length_c   1.000
_cell.angle_alpha   90.00
_cell.angle_beta   90.00
_cell.angle_gamma   90.00
#
_symmetry.space_group_name_H-M   'P 1'
#
loop_
_entity.id
_entity.type
_entity.pdbx_description
1 polymer ?
#
loop_
_entity_poly.entity_id
_entity_poly.type
_entity_poly.pdbx_seq_one_letter_code
_entity_poly.pdbx_strand_id
1 'polypeptide(L)' 'YVSVPVASLDGYEKLKQLGEVVCPIVDRYFYAVSPYYDEFPQLSENKVKEYIQESAKFAITGA' A
#
# COMPACT_ATOMS: atom_id res chain seq x y z
N TYR A 1 0.44 -2.12 12.64
CA TYR A 1 0.45 -0.85 11.91
C TYR A 1 -0.12 -1.09 10.52
N VAL A 2 -0.85 -0.14 9.96
CA VAL A 2 -1.26 -0.13 8.55
C VAL A 2 -0.39 0.88 7.82
N SER A 3 0.25 0.46 6.73
CA SER A 3 1.12 1.33 5.94
C SER A 3 0.60 1.39 4.52
N VAL A 4 0.23 2.59 4.06
CA VAL A 4 -0.24 2.83 2.70
C VAL A 4 0.33 4.14 2.17
N PRO A 5 0.73 4.23 0.88
CA PRO A 5 1.32 5.45 0.34
C PRO A 5 0.34 6.63 0.28
N VAL A 6 -0.93 6.33 -0.03
CA VAL A 6 -2.00 7.31 -0.18
C VAL A 6 -3.33 6.73 0.32
N ALA A 7 -4.18 7.58 0.89
CA ALA A 7 -5.55 7.24 1.27
C ALA A 7 -6.50 8.41 1.02
N SER A 8 -7.78 8.12 0.81
CA SER A 8 -8.83 9.12 1.00
C SER A 8 -8.94 9.47 2.49
N LEU A 9 -9.43 10.68 2.79
CA LEU A 9 -9.69 11.10 4.17
C LEU A 9 -10.57 10.08 4.92
N ASP A 10 -11.68 9.66 4.31
CA ASP A 10 -12.59 8.68 4.91
C ASP A 10 -11.93 7.32 5.11
N GLY A 11 -11.07 6.89 4.19
CA GLY A 11 -10.31 5.64 4.30
C GLY A 11 -9.31 5.70 5.46
N TYR A 12 -8.57 6.81 5.56
CA TYR A 12 -7.61 7.04 6.64
C TYR A 12 -8.30 7.02 8.01
N GLU A 13 -9.41 7.73 8.19
CA GLU A 13 -10.14 7.76 9.47
C GLU A 13 -10.67 6.38 9.87
N LYS A 14 -11.13 5.56 8.91
CA LYS A 14 -11.53 4.17 9.19
C LYS A 14 -10.33 3.30 9.58
N LEU A 15 -9.19 3.44 8.91
CA LEU A 15 -7.99 2.65 9.21
C LEU A 15 -7.42 2.99 10.59
N LYS A 16 -7.48 4.26 11.02
CA LYS A 16 -7.04 4.68 12.37
C LYS A 16 -7.79 3.98 13.50
N GLN A 17 -9.03 3.55 13.26
CA GLN A 17 -9.80 2.81 14.24
C GLN A 17 -9.27 1.39 14.46
N LEU A 18 -8.51 0.85 13.49
CA LEU A 18 -7.95 -0.50 13.53
C LEU A 18 -6.52 -0.53 14.11
N GLY A 19 -5.85 0.62 14.19
CA GLY A 19 -4.51 0.74 14.77
C GLY A 19 -3.75 1.94 14.22
N GLU A 20 -2.44 1.95 14.49
CA GLU A 20 -1.54 2.99 13.97
C GLU A 20 -1.45 2.94 12.44
N VAL A 21 -1.61 4.10 11.80
CA VAL A 21 -1.57 4.26 10.34
C VAL A 21 -0.41 5.18 9.96
N VAL A 22 0.47 4.68 9.09
CA VAL A 22 1.54 5.45 8.45
C VAL A 22 1.10 5.73 7.00
N CYS A 23 0.70 6.96 6.73
CA CYS A 23 0.20 7.39 5.42
C CYS A 23 0.73 8.77 5.04
N PRO A 24 1.71 8.88 4.13
CA PRO A 24 2.29 10.16 3.74
C PRO A 24 1.31 11.13 3.06
N ILE A 25 0.33 10.60 2.32
CA ILE A 25 -0.63 11.41 1.56
C ILE A 25 -2.06 11.03 1.96
N VAL A 26 -2.73 11.93 2.68
CA VAL A 26 -4.16 11.80 2.96
C VAL A 26 -4.89 12.90 2.19
N ASP A 27 -5.67 12.51 1.18
CA ASP A 27 -6.34 13.46 0.30
C ASP A 27 -7.85 13.55 0.60
N ARG A 28 -8.32 14.78 0.84
CA ARG A 28 -9.74 15.08 1.05
C ARG A 28 -10.55 15.00 -0.25
N TYR A 29 -9.92 15.28 -1.38
CA TYR A 29 -10.53 15.28 -2.72
C TYR A 29 -10.09 14.06 -3.54
N PHE A 30 -9.84 12.95 -2.84
CA PHE A 30 -9.41 11.69 -3.44
C PHE A 30 -10.41 11.20 -4.49
N TYR A 31 -9.94 11.02 -5.72
CA TYR A 31 -10.72 10.46 -6.83
C TYR A 31 -10.42 8.97 -7.06
N ALA A 32 -9.14 8.64 -7.19
CA ALA A 32 -8.65 7.28 -7.44
C ALA A 32 -7.18 7.15 -6.98
N VAL A 33 -6.65 5.93 -6.91
CA VAL A 33 -5.25 5.66 -6.52
C VAL A 33 -4.26 5.98 -7.64
N SER A 34 -4.61 5.68 -8.89
CA SER A 34 -3.66 5.77 -10.02
C SER A 34 -3.09 7.17 -10.30
N PRO A 35 -3.78 8.30 -10.09
CA PRO A 35 -3.21 9.62 -10.37
C PRO A 35 -1.99 10.02 -9.51
N TYR A 36 -1.70 9.29 -8.43
CA TYR A 36 -0.52 9.52 -7.60
C TYR A 36 0.73 8.78 -8.09
N TYR A 37 0.63 8.04 -9.21
CA TYR A 37 1.71 7.27 -9.80
C TYR A 37 1.89 7.63 -11.27
N ASP A 38 3.14 7.80 -11.71
CA ASP A 38 3.46 7.98 -13.12
C ASP A 38 3.11 6.72 -13.95
N GLU A 39 3.28 5.54 -13.33
CA GLU A 39 2.94 4.25 -13.91
C GLU A 39 2.02 3.45 -12.98
N PHE A 40 0.89 2.98 -13.52
CA PHE A 40 -0.05 2.14 -12.78
C PHE A 40 -0.45 0.88 -13.57
N PRO A 41 0.53 0.03 -13.96
CA PRO A 41 0.26 -1.14 -14.77
C PRO A 41 -0.46 -2.22 -13.97
N GLN A 42 -1.29 -3.00 -14.66
CA GLN A 42 -1.86 -4.22 -14.09
C GLN A 42 -0.75 -5.24 -13.82
N LEU A 43 -0.65 -5.72 -12.58
CA LEU A 43 0.23 -6.84 -12.25
C LEU A 43 -0.42 -8.16 -12.69
N SER A 44 0.36 -8.98 -13.40
CA SER A 44 -0.04 -10.34 -13.76
C SER A 44 0.17 -11.29 -12.57
N GLU A 45 -0.57 -12.40 -12.54
CA GLU A 45 -0.39 -13.41 -11.49
C GLU A 45 1.04 -13.97 -11.44
N ASN A 46 1.67 -14.17 -12.59
CA ASN A 46 3.05 -14.64 -12.66
C ASN A 46 3.99 -13.65 -11.98
N LYS A 47 3.79 -12.34 -12.21
CA LYS A 47 4.62 -11.32 -11.58
C LYS A 47 4.40 -11.24 -10.06
N VAL A 48 3.17 -11.43 -9.60
CA VAL A 48 2.85 -11.54 -8.17
C VAL A 48 3.57 -12.73 -7.53
N LYS A 49 3.57 -13.90 -8.18
CA LYS A 49 4.27 -15.11 -7.68
C LYS A 49 5.78 -14.88 -7.58
N GLU A 50 6.38 -14.23 -8.57
CA GLU A 50 7.80 -13.84 -8.55
C GLU A 50 8.11 -12.97 -7.33
N TYR A 51 7.34 -11.89 -7.10
CA TYR A 51 7.56 -11.01 -5.95
C TYR A 51 7.41 -11.72 -4.60
N ILE A 52 6.45 -12.64 -4.48
CA ILE A 52 6.29 -13.43 -3.25
C ILE A 52 7.53 -14.32 -3.02
N GLN A 53 8.03 -14.99 -4.06
CA GLN A 53 9.25 -15.80 -3.95
C GLN A 53 10.48 -14.95 -3.60
N GLU A 54 10.62 -13.77 -4.20
CA GLU A 54 11.70 -12.84 -3.88
C GLU A 54 11.60 -12.31 -2.44
N SER A 55 10.37 -12.09 -1.95
CA SER A 55 10.14 -11.58 -0.60
C SER A 55 10.67 -12.51 0.50
N ALA A 56 10.80 -13.81 0.22
CA ALA A 56 11.38 -14.79 1.14
C ALA A 56 12.81 -14.43 1.58
N LYS A 57 13.57 -13.68 0.77
CA LYS A 57 14.91 -13.19 1.12
C LYS A 57 14.89 -12.22 2.31
N PHE A 58 13.78 -11.52 2.50
CA PHE A 58 13.60 -10.54 3.59
C PHE A 58 12.94 -11.15 4.83
N ALA A 59 12.49 -12.41 4.76
CA ALA A 59 11.84 -13.10 5.88
C ALA A 59 12.81 -13.52 7.00
N ILE A 60 14.13 -13.50 6.77
CA ILE A 60 15.13 -14.07 7.71
C ILE A 60 15.89 -12.99 8.51
N THR A 61 15.72 -11.69 8.24
CA THR A 61 16.41 -10.60 8.97
C THR A 61 15.60 -9.99 10.11
N GLY A 62 14.76 -10.78 10.78
CA GLY A 62 13.85 -10.31 11.83
C GLY A 62 13.83 -11.15 13.11
N ALA A 63 14.97 -11.73 13.51
CA ALA A 63 15.16 -12.33 14.84
C ALA A 63 16.05 -11.44 15.71
#